data_AF-A0A644Z2W0-F1
#
_entry.id   AF-A0A644Z2W0-F1
#
_cell.length_a   1.000
_cell.length_b   1.000
_cell.length_c   1.000
_cell.angle_alpha   90.00
_cell.angle_beta   90.00
_cell.angle_gamma   90.00
#
_symmetry.space_group_name_H-M   'P 1'
#
loop_
_entity.id
_entity.type
_entity.pdbx_description
1 polymer ?
#
loop_
_entity_poly.entity_id
_entity_poly.type
_entity_poly.pdbx_seq_one_letter_code
_entity_poly.pdbx_strand_id
1 'polypeptide(L)'
;MEIIETPAGDMTRNCKNYLTDGGDRLVIGGTLEVLDTATVTGLQSGYATEQTAGSVYQATYQAESAATTIADLKSDLNALLLKLKNAGIMAADQPGSM
;
A
#
# COMPACT_ATOMS: atom_id res chain seq x y z
N MET A 1 -16.97 37.00 11.19
CA MET A 1 -17.21 36.33 9.91
C MET A 1 -15.87 36.12 9.27
N GLU A 2 -15.38 34.90 9.30
CA GLU A 2 -14.14 34.52 8.63
C GLU A 2 -14.46 34.48 7.13
N ILE A 3 -13.78 35.34 6.37
CA ILE A 3 -13.88 35.34 4.90
C ILE A 3 -13.12 34.10 4.45
N ILE A 4 -13.86 33.04 4.14
CA ILE A 4 -13.32 31.90 3.40
C ILE A 4 -13.01 32.45 2.01
N GLU A 5 -11.73 32.67 1.71
CA GLU A 5 -11.31 32.98 0.35
C GLU A 5 -11.69 31.81 -0.55
N THR A 6 -12.71 32.02 -1.39
CA THR A 6 -13.00 31.12 -2.51
C THR A 6 -11.71 31.01 -3.33
N PRO A 7 -11.18 29.80 -3.62
CA PRO A 7 -9.92 29.69 -4.33
C PRO A 7 -10.06 30.38 -5.69
N ALA A 8 -9.20 31.36 -5.97
CA ALA A 8 -9.11 31.96 -7.29
C ALA A 8 -8.77 30.84 -8.28
N GLY A 9 -9.67 30.57 -9.23
CA GLY A 9 -9.40 29.61 -10.29
C GLY A 9 -8.15 30.02 -11.07
N ASP A 10 -7.31 29.06 -11.43
CA ASP A 10 -6.17 29.29 -12.32
C ASP A 10 -6.70 29.87 -13.66
N MET A 11 -6.47 31.16 -13.88
CA MET A 11 -6.97 31.92 -15.04
C MET A 11 -6.41 31.42 -16.39
N THR A 12 -5.41 30.53 -16.36
CA THR A 12 -4.78 29.96 -17.55
C THR A 12 -5.58 28.79 -18.12
N ARG A 13 -6.52 28.21 -17.35
CA ARG A 13 -7.18 26.95 -17.70
C ARG A 13 -8.71 27.05 -17.58
N ASN A 14 -9.40 26.87 -18.70
CA ASN A 14 -10.84 27.04 -18.84
C ASN A 14 -11.67 25.81 -18.39
N CYS A 15 -11.04 24.65 -18.28
CA CYS A 15 -11.66 23.41 -17.81
C CYS A 15 -11.04 23.01 -16.46
N LYS A 16 -11.87 22.47 -15.56
CA LYS A 16 -11.39 21.93 -14.27
C LYS A 16 -10.41 20.77 -14.45
N ASN A 17 -10.54 20.00 -15.54
CA ASN A 17 -9.66 18.89 -15.87
C ASN A 17 -8.91 19.20 -17.15
N TYR A 18 -7.60 19.00 -17.18
CA TYR A 18 -6.76 19.40 -18.30
C TYR A 18 -5.46 18.58 -18.37
N LEU A 19 -4.86 18.52 -19.57
CA LEU A 19 -3.53 17.95 -19.78
C LEU A 19 -2.45 19.02 -19.60
N THR A 20 -1.32 18.62 -19.02
CA THR A 20 -0.12 19.44 -18.86
C THR A 20 1.12 18.63 -19.26
N ASP A 21 2.29 19.27 -19.27
CA ASP A 21 3.58 18.62 -19.53
C ASP A 21 3.60 17.92 -20.90
N GLY A 22 3.11 18.61 -21.94
CA GLY A 22 3.06 18.04 -23.30
C GLY A 22 2.05 16.90 -23.49
N GLY A 23 1.18 16.64 -22.50
CA GLY A 23 0.20 15.54 -22.54
C GLY A 23 0.49 14.41 -21.55
N ASP A 24 1.66 14.41 -20.90
CA ASP A 24 2.09 13.33 -20.01
C ASP A 24 1.35 13.29 -18.67
N ARG A 25 0.77 14.42 -18.25
CA ARG A 25 0.04 14.53 -16.99
C ARG A 25 -1.38 15.02 -17.22
N LEU A 26 -2.35 14.24 -16.72
CA LEU A 26 -3.73 14.65 -16.56
C LEU A 26 -3.95 15.20 -15.14
N VAL A 27 -4.39 16.44 -15.04
CA VAL A 27 -4.79 17.07 -13.76
C VAL A 27 -6.32 17.04 -13.66
N ILE A 28 -6.83 16.55 -12.53
CA ILE A 28 -8.25 16.51 -12.21
C ILE A 28 -8.53 17.54 -11.11
N GLY A 29 -9.19 18.66 -11.45
CA GLY A 29 -9.56 19.73 -10.51
C GLY A 29 -10.89 19.47 -9.78
N GLY A 30 -11.45 18.26 -9.89
CA GLY A 30 -12.66 17.80 -9.20
C GLY A 30 -12.51 16.35 -8.74
N THR A 31 -13.63 15.63 -8.60
CA THR A 31 -13.61 14.20 -8.26
C THR A 31 -13.48 13.34 -9.52
N LEU A 32 -12.58 12.36 -9.51
CA LEU A 32 -12.57 11.27 -10.47
C LEU A 32 -13.33 10.08 -9.86
N GLU A 33 -14.52 9.77 -10.38
CA GLU A 33 -15.30 8.61 -9.97
C GLU A 33 -15.02 7.43 -10.91
N VAL A 34 -14.65 6.28 -10.32
CA VAL A 34 -14.45 5.01 -11.04
C VAL A 34 -15.57 4.07 -10.59
N LEU A 35 -16.43 3.69 -11.53
CA LEU A 35 -17.61 2.85 -11.24
C LEU A 35 -17.21 1.40 -10.95
N ASP A 36 -18.11 0.65 -10.30
CA ASP A 36 -17.88 -0.72 -9.79
C ASP A 36 -17.37 -1.73 -10.83
N THR A 37 -17.64 -1.52 -12.12
CA THR A 37 -17.21 -2.39 -13.23
C THR A 37 -16.04 -1.83 -14.03
N ALA A 38 -15.52 -0.66 -13.69
CA ALA A 38 -14.41 -0.04 -14.40
C ALA A 38 -13.07 -0.64 -13.97
N THR A 39 -12.16 -0.82 -14.93
CA THR A 39 -10.80 -1.33 -14.67
C THR A 39 -9.78 -0.21 -14.88
N VAL A 40 -8.90 -0.01 -13.89
CA VAL A 40 -7.73 0.86 -14.02
C VAL A 40 -6.50 -0.03 -14.03
N THR A 41 -5.76 -0.02 -15.14
CA THR A 41 -4.54 -0.81 -15.29
C THR A 41 -3.31 0.03 -14.94
N GLY A 42 -2.27 -0.61 -14.40
CA GLY A 42 -1.00 0.05 -14.08
C GLY A 42 -0.96 0.80 -12.74
N LEU A 43 -2.08 0.93 -12.02
CA LEU A 43 -2.03 1.30 -10.61
C LEU A 43 -1.54 0.09 -9.81
N GLN A 44 -0.39 0.22 -9.15
CA GLN A 44 0.07 -0.81 -8.24
C GLN A 44 -0.97 -0.93 -7.13
N SER A 45 -1.49 -2.14 -6.88
CA SER A 45 -2.23 -2.36 -5.65
C SER A 45 -1.31 -1.97 -4.50
N GLY A 46 -1.77 -1.10 -3.60
CA GLY A 46 -1.02 -0.77 -2.39
C GLY A 46 -0.60 -2.03 -1.64
N TYR A 47 0.33 -1.93 -0.70
CA TYR A 47 0.70 -3.11 0.09
C TYR A 47 -0.50 -3.67 0.84
N ALA A 48 -0.56 -4.99 0.95
CA ALA A 48 -1.60 -5.65 1.73
C ALA A 48 -1.59 -5.13 3.18
N THR A 49 -2.79 -4.99 3.75
CA THR A 49 -2.99 -4.72 5.18
C THR A 49 -3.88 -5.81 5.75
N GLU A 50 -4.08 -5.82 7.07
CA GLU A 50 -5.01 -6.75 7.72
C GLU A 50 -6.47 -6.59 7.24
N GLN A 51 -6.84 -5.43 6.68
CA GLN A 51 -8.21 -5.11 6.26
C GLN A 51 -8.38 -4.99 4.73
N THR A 52 -7.29 -4.93 3.96
CA THR A 52 -7.35 -4.67 2.51
C THR A 52 -6.36 -5.55 1.75
N ALA A 53 -6.85 -6.20 0.68
CA ALA A 53 -6.00 -6.96 -0.23
C ALA A 53 -5.03 -6.03 -0.98
N GLY A 54 -3.81 -6.50 -1.21
CA GLY A 54 -2.75 -5.70 -1.81
C GLY A 54 -1.54 -6.52 -2.22
N SER A 55 -0.49 -5.84 -2.67
CA SER A 55 0.78 -6.48 -3.02
C SER A 55 1.57 -6.89 -1.76
N VAL A 56 2.36 -7.96 -1.86
CA VAL A 56 3.31 -8.39 -0.82
C VAL A 56 4.68 -8.63 -1.43
N TYR A 57 5.74 -8.44 -0.64
CA TYR A 57 7.08 -8.83 -1.05
C TYR A 57 7.28 -10.33 -0.89
N GLN A 58 8.21 -10.89 -1.67
CA GLN A 58 8.65 -12.25 -1.46
C GLN A 58 9.42 -12.33 -0.13
N ALA A 59 9.03 -13.29 0.72
CA ALA A 59 9.76 -13.56 1.95
C ALA A 59 11.15 -14.17 1.68
N THR A 60 12.10 -13.85 2.56
CA THR A 60 13.41 -14.50 2.55
C THR A 60 13.25 -16.01 2.77
N TYR A 61 14.04 -16.81 2.05
CA TYR A 61 14.05 -18.27 2.16
C TYR A 61 14.19 -18.77 3.61
N GLN A 62 13.39 -19.76 3.99
CA GLN A 62 13.50 -20.53 5.22
C GLN A 62 13.82 -21.99 4.86
N ALA A 63 14.92 -22.51 5.41
CA ALA A 63 15.27 -23.91 5.24
C ALA A 63 14.25 -24.83 5.93
N GLU A 64 14.19 -26.09 5.49
CA GLU A 64 13.39 -27.11 6.15
C GLU A 64 13.82 -27.28 7.61
N SER A 65 12.85 -27.49 8.50
CA SER A 65 13.14 -27.74 9.92
C SER A 65 13.72 -29.14 10.10
N ALA A 66 14.89 -29.22 10.73
CA ALA A 66 15.52 -30.48 11.14
C ALA A 66 15.38 -30.71 12.66
N ALA A 67 14.41 -30.05 13.29
CA ALA A 67 14.20 -30.08 14.73
C ALA A 67 13.88 -31.50 15.24
N THR A 68 14.62 -31.96 16.25
CA THR A 68 14.33 -33.20 16.98
C THR A 68 13.75 -32.92 18.37
N THR A 69 13.73 -31.66 18.80
CA THR A 69 13.17 -31.21 20.07
C THR A 69 12.16 -30.09 19.87
N ILE A 70 11.29 -29.89 20.87
CA ILE A 70 10.31 -28.79 20.88
C ILE A 70 11.03 -27.43 20.90
N ALA A 71 12.17 -27.34 21.58
CA ALA A 71 12.95 -26.10 21.65
C ALA A 71 13.48 -25.70 20.27
N ASP A 72 14.01 -26.67 19.51
CA ASP A 72 14.50 -26.44 18.15
C ASP A 72 13.36 -26.06 17.20
N LEU A 73 12.21 -26.75 17.31
CA LEU A 73 11.02 -26.42 16.51
C LEU A 73 10.53 -24.99 16.78
N LYS A 74 10.52 -24.56 18.05
CA LYS A 74 10.18 -23.19 18.43
C LYS A 74 11.15 -22.18 17.81
N SER A 75 12.44 -22.51 17.77
CA SER A 75 13.46 -21.67 17.15
C SER A 75 13.21 -21.50 15.64
N ASP A 76 13.01 -22.61 14.93
CA ASP A 76 12.76 -22.62 13.48
C ASP A 76 11.47 -21.88 13.13
N LEU A 77 10.41 -22.06 13.92
CA LEU A 77 9.15 -21.35 13.74
C LEU A 77 9.35 -19.84 13.92
N ASN A 78 10.01 -19.40 14.99
CA ASN A 78 10.24 -17.98 15.24
C ASN A 78 11.12 -17.34 14.15
N ALA A 79 12.07 -18.08 13.59
CA ALA A 79 12.86 -17.63 12.45
C ALA A 79 12.00 -17.41 11.19
N LEU A 80 11.04 -18.30 10.91
CA LEU A 80 10.08 -18.12 9.83
C LEU A 80 9.18 -16.89 10.06
N LEU A 81 8.61 -16.76 11.26
CA LEU A 81 7.75 -15.62 11.61
C LEU A 81 8.46 -14.28 11.42
N LEU A 82 9.73 -14.19 11.82
CA LEU A 82 10.55 -13.01 11.61
C LEU A 82 10.73 -12.68 10.12
N LYS A 83 10.97 -13.68 9.28
CA LYS A 83 11.13 -13.49 7.82
C LYS A 83 9.83 -12.99 7.18
N LEU A 84 8.68 -13.50 7.62
CA LEU A 84 7.37 -13.05 7.14
C LEU A 84 7.06 -11.60 7.55
N LYS A 85 7.39 -11.23 8.79
CA LYS A 85 7.27 -9.86 9.30
C LYS A 85 8.16 -8.89 8.52
N ASN A 86 9.42 -9.26 8.29
CA ASN A 86 10.37 -8.45 7.51
C ASN A 86 9.93 -8.27 6.05
N ALA A 87 9.21 -9.23 5.48
CA ALA A 87 8.65 -9.14 4.13
C ALA A 87 7.34 -8.33 4.07
N GLY A 88 6.81 -7.87 5.20
CA GLY A 88 5.52 -7.18 5.28
C GLY A 88 4.32 -8.08 5.00
N ILE A 89 4.50 -9.41 5.05
CA ILE A 89 3.41 -10.40 4.88
C ILE A 89 2.63 -10.57 6.19
N MET A 90 3.29 -10.34 7.32
CA MET A 90 2.72 -10.39 8.67
C MET A 90 2.95 -9.06 9.38
N ALA A 91 1.98 -8.62 10.19
CA ALA A 91 2.11 -7.42 10.99
C ALA A 91 3.31 -7.51 11.96
N ALA A 92 3.99 -6.39 12.15
CA ALA A 92 5.07 -6.27 13.11
C ALA A 92 4.54 -6.39 14.55
N ASP A 93 5.41 -6.82 15.46
CA ASP A 93 5.06 -6.90 16.88
C ASP A 93 4.72 -5.51 17.42
N GLN A 94 3.64 -5.44 18.20
CA GLN A 94 3.28 -4.21 18.88
C GLN A 94 4.16 -4.05 20.13
N PRO A 95 4.56 -2.81 20.48
CA PRO A 95 5.28 -2.55 21.73
C PRO A 95 4.49 -3.10 22.92
N GLY A 96 5.08 -4.04 23.67
CA GLY A 96 4.46 -4.64 24.85
C GLY A 96 3.75 -5.98 24.63
N SER A 97 3.76 -6.53 23.41
CA SER A 97 3.39 -7.93 23.15
C SER A 97 4.54 -8.86 23.54
N MET A 98 4.60 -9.26 24.81
CA MET A 98 5.45 -10.36 25.32
C MET A 98 4.58 -11.48 25.86
#